data_AF-A0A7C1VGW9-F1
#
_entry.id   AF-A0A7C1VGW9-F1
#
_cell.length_a   1.000
_cell.length_b   1.000
_cell.length_c   1.000
_cell.angle_alpha   90.00
_cell.angle_beta   90.00
_cell.angle_gamma   90.00
#
_symmetry.space_group_name_H-M   'P 1'
#
loop_
_entity.id
_entity.type
_entity.pdbx_description
1 polymer ?
#
loop_
_entity_poly.entity_id
_entity_poly.type
_entity_poly.pdbx_seq_one_letter_code
_entity_poly.pdbx_strand_id
1 'polypeptide(L)'
;MIKLKNPAEIAKIKQSGSILAEVLRGLGDLIREGIATRELDTYAREQIVSRGAKPAFLGYLNYPASLCVSINQEVIHGIPGKRKLRNGDIVSLDLGVNLDGYYSDAALSVVVGNANEQKQQLLQVTEECLYLGIEQAVKGNRISDVSKAIQEHAWKHKYDVVRQYCGHGVGFSPHEEPQVPNYVANGPNPKLKAGMVLALEPMVTRGTWEVQLLEDDWTVVTADRNDSAHFEHTIAIFDDRTEILTPYHLS
;
A
#
# COMPACT_ATOMS: atom_id res chain seq x y z
N MET A 1 -9.89 18.90 -5.07
CA MET A 1 -9.37 19.24 -6.41
C MET A 1 -8.05 18.49 -6.60
N ILE A 2 -7.84 17.84 -7.74
CA ILE A 2 -6.62 17.07 -8.00
C ILE A 2 -5.43 18.01 -8.18
N LYS A 3 -4.36 17.80 -7.41
CA LYS A 3 -3.13 18.61 -7.44
C LYS A 3 -2.12 17.98 -8.38
N LEU A 4 -1.77 18.69 -9.46
CA LEU A 4 -0.68 18.29 -10.35
C LEU A 4 0.64 18.82 -9.81
N LYS A 5 1.64 17.95 -9.72
CA LYS A 5 3.00 18.25 -9.29
C LYS A 5 3.90 18.50 -10.49
N ASN A 6 4.77 19.50 -10.39
CA ASN A 6 5.80 19.74 -11.38
C ASN A 6 6.98 18.75 -11.19
N PRO A 7 7.90 18.64 -12.16
CA PRO A 7 9.02 17.68 -12.07
C PRO A 7 9.92 17.84 -10.83
N ALA A 8 10.12 19.07 -10.35
CA ALA A 8 10.94 19.32 -9.15
C ALA A 8 10.23 18.86 -7.87
N GLU A 9 8.91 19.00 -7.80
CA GLU A 9 8.10 18.47 -6.69
C GLU A 9 8.08 16.94 -6.70
N ILE A 10 7.91 16.32 -7.88
CA ILE A 10 7.99 14.86 -8.03
C ILE A 10 9.36 14.34 -7.59
N ALA A 11 10.45 15.05 -7.94
CA ALA A 11 11.80 14.66 -7.51
C ALA A 11 11.95 14.64 -5.97
N LYS A 12 11.30 15.55 -5.25
CA LYS A 12 11.30 15.55 -3.77
C LYS A 12 10.44 14.44 -3.18
N ILE A 13 9.29 14.15 -3.79
CA ILE A 13 8.47 12.97 -3.42
C ILE A 13 9.29 11.69 -3.65
N LYS A 14 10.06 11.60 -4.74
CA LYS A 14 10.95 10.48 -5.01
C LYS A 14 12.04 10.31 -3.95
N GLN A 15 12.56 11.40 -3.37
CA GLN A 15 13.50 11.32 -2.24
C GLN A 15 12.83 10.72 -1.00
N SER A 16 11.61 11.17 -0.67
CA SER A 16 10.81 10.54 0.39
C SER A 16 10.56 9.05 0.10
N GLY A 17 10.17 8.72 -1.12
CA GLY A 17 9.89 7.36 -1.54
C GLY A 17 11.12 6.44 -1.56
N SER A 18 12.31 6.99 -1.79
CA SER A 18 13.57 6.25 -1.71
C SER A 18 13.89 5.84 -0.26
N ILE A 19 13.67 6.74 0.69
CA ILE A 19 13.78 6.42 2.13
C ILE A 19 12.79 5.32 2.49
N LEU A 20 11.52 5.49 2.12
CA LEU A 20 10.46 4.52 2.38
C LEU A 20 10.83 3.14 1.83
N ALA A 21 11.27 3.07 0.57
CA ALA A 21 11.65 1.82 -0.08
C ALA A 21 12.80 1.09 0.64
N GLU A 22 13.81 1.81 1.13
CA GLU A 22 14.88 1.22 1.94
C GLU A 22 14.37 0.68 3.28
N VAL A 23 13.45 1.40 3.94
CA VAL A 23 12.88 0.97 5.22
C VAL A 23 12.02 -0.27 5.04
N LEU A 24 11.17 -0.32 4.00
CA LEU A 24 10.35 -1.51 3.70
C LEU A 24 11.21 -2.73 3.36
N ARG A 25 12.30 -2.58 2.60
CA ARG A 25 13.24 -3.69 2.36
C ARG A 25 13.82 -4.24 3.67
N GLY A 26 14.33 -3.35 4.52
CA GLY A 26 14.87 -3.75 5.82
C GLY A 26 13.81 -4.36 6.75
N LEU A 27 12.56 -3.89 6.69
CA LEU A 27 11.45 -4.54 7.40
C LEU A 27 11.21 -5.95 6.89
N GLY A 28 11.22 -6.17 5.56
CA GLY A 28 11.12 -7.49 4.94
C GLY A 28 12.20 -8.45 5.46
N ASP A 29 13.45 -7.99 5.56
CA ASP A 29 14.58 -8.79 6.08
C ASP A 29 14.42 -9.17 7.58
N LEU A 30 13.66 -8.38 8.35
CA LEU A 30 13.41 -8.63 9.77
C LEU A 30 12.27 -9.64 10.01
N ILE A 31 11.46 -9.94 9.00
CA ILE A 31 10.30 -10.83 9.15
C ILE A 31 10.74 -12.26 9.45
N ARG A 32 10.38 -12.71 10.65
CA ARG A 32 10.66 -14.06 11.15
C ARG A 32 9.68 -14.45 12.24
N GLU A 33 9.53 -15.75 12.47
CA GLU A 33 8.71 -16.24 13.57
C GLU A 33 9.18 -15.66 14.92
N GLY A 34 8.23 -15.24 15.74
CA GLY A 34 8.46 -14.79 17.11
C GLY A 34 8.78 -13.31 17.28
N ILE A 35 9.06 -12.55 16.21
CA ILE A 35 9.23 -11.09 16.30
C ILE A 35 7.88 -10.44 16.63
N ALA A 36 7.87 -9.47 17.57
CA ALA A 36 6.66 -8.73 17.88
C ALA A 36 6.42 -7.59 16.87
N THR A 37 5.17 -7.30 16.53
CA THR A 37 4.85 -6.24 15.56
C THR A 37 5.31 -4.86 16.02
N ARG A 38 5.36 -4.59 17.33
CA ARG A 38 5.98 -3.36 17.88
C ARG A 38 7.48 -3.23 17.60
N GLU A 39 8.20 -4.33 17.43
CA GLU A 39 9.64 -4.31 17.12
C GLU A 39 9.85 -3.84 15.67
N LEU A 40 8.96 -4.25 14.76
CA LEU A 40 8.92 -3.76 13.38
C LEU A 40 8.61 -2.26 13.32
N ASP A 41 7.60 -1.80 14.07
CA ASP A 41 7.27 -0.36 14.17
C ASP A 41 8.43 0.47 14.72
N THR A 42 9.10 -0.04 15.77
CA THR A 42 10.28 0.62 16.37
C THR A 42 11.38 0.78 15.33
N TYR A 43 11.70 -0.30 14.59
CA TYR A 43 12.68 -0.25 13.52
C TYR A 43 12.29 0.78 12.44
N ALA A 44 11.05 0.73 11.94
CA ALA A 44 10.58 1.65 10.91
C ALA A 44 10.75 3.11 11.34
N ARG A 45 10.31 3.43 12.57
CA ARG A 45 10.42 4.76 13.15
C ARG A 45 11.88 5.23 13.25
N GLU A 46 12.77 4.40 13.78
CA GLU A 46 14.19 4.74 13.94
C GLU A 46 14.87 4.97 12.59
N GLN A 47 14.58 4.13 11.60
CA GLN A 47 15.15 4.28 10.25
C GLN A 47 14.66 5.54 9.54
N ILE A 48 13.38 5.90 9.69
CA ILE A 48 12.84 7.14 9.11
C ILE A 48 13.46 8.36 9.77
N VAL A 49 13.46 8.41 11.11
CA VAL A 49 13.97 9.58 11.87
C VAL A 49 15.46 9.78 11.67
N SER A 50 16.26 8.70 11.63
CA SER A 50 17.71 8.80 11.38
C SER A 50 18.06 9.34 9.99
N ARG A 51 17.13 9.29 9.02
CA ARG A 51 17.27 9.87 7.68
C ARG A 51 16.70 11.29 7.56
N GLY A 52 16.34 11.91 8.69
CA GLY A 52 15.82 13.28 8.73
C GLY A 52 14.34 13.41 8.30
N ALA A 53 13.64 12.30 8.11
CA ALA A 53 12.24 12.26 7.73
C ALA A 53 11.32 12.02 8.94
N LYS A 54 10.01 12.11 8.73
CA LYS A 54 8.98 11.85 9.75
C LYS A 54 8.09 10.69 9.31
N PRO A 55 7.67 9.79 10.23
CA PRO A 55 6.66 8.79 9.92
C PRO A 55 5.33 9.49 9.65
N ALA A 56 4.74 9.27 8.47
CA ALA A 56 3.56 10.01 8.04
C ALA A 56 2.29 9.60 8.82
N PHE A 57 2.22 8.36 9.27
CA PHE A 57 1.04 7.80 9.94
C PHE A 57 0.99 8.10 11.43
N LEU A 58 2.14 8.35 12.06
CA LEU A 58 2.18 8.59 13.50
C LEU A 58 1.41 9.86 13.89
N GLY A 59 0.28 9.67 14.57
CA GLY A 59 -0.64 10.74 14.97
C GLY A 59 -1.62 11.16 13.87
N TYR A 60 -1.58 10.56 12.68
CA TYR A 60 -2.55 10.83 11.61
C TYR A 60 -3.94 10.34 12.03
N LEU A 61 -4.89 11.26 12.20
CA LEU A 61 -6.24 10.97 12.74
C LEU A 61 -6.23 10.18 14.06
N ASN A 62 -5.20 10.36 14.89
CA ASN A 62 -4.92 9.63 16.13
C ASN A 62 -4.40 8.19 15.96
N TYR A 63 -3.92 7.79 14.77
CA TYR A 63 -3.23 6.50 14.60
C TYR A 63 -1.98 6.46 15.51
N PRO A 64 -1.80 5.39 16.32
CA PRO A 64 -0.85 5.42 17.44
C PRO A 64 0.58 5.01 17.06
N ALA A 65 0.81 4.56 15.82
CA ALA A 65 2.08 3.95 15.39
C ALA A 65 2.63 4.58 14.11
N SER A 66 3.86 4.22 13.75
CA SER A 66 4.52 4.67 12.52
C SER A 66 4.25 3.75 11.33
N LEU A 67 4.09 2.45 11.60
CA LEU A 67 3.90 1.38 10.64
C LEU A 67 2.55 0.68 10.87
N CYS A 68 1.81 0.41 9.80
CA CYS A 68 0.68 -0.51 9.81
C CYS A 68 1.19 -1.94 9.64
N VAL A 69 0.74 -2.87 10.50
CA VAL A 69 1.09 -4.29 10.43
C VAL A 69 -0.17 -5.14 10.46
N SER A 70 -0.66 -5.50 9.28
CA SER A 70 -1.88 -6.29 9.10
C SER A 70 -1.55 -7.77 8.85
N ILE A 71 -2.10 -8.66 9.66
CA ILE A 71 -1.78 -10.09 9.62
C ILE A 71 -2.98 -10.94 9.18
N ASN A 72 -2.76 -11.81 8.19
CA ASN A 72 -3.74 -12.78 7.65
C ASN A 72 -5.04 -12.13 7.14
N GLN A 73 -6.12 -12.17 7.93
CA GLN A 73 -7.42 -11.62 7.56
C GLN A 73 -7.53 -10.09 7.73
N GLU A 74 -6.54 -9.48 8.37
CA GLU A 74 -6.44 -8.03 8.47
C GLU A 74 -6.01 -7.47 7.11
N VAL A 75 -6.86 -6.63 6.54
CA VAL A 75 -6.69 -6.04 5.21
C VAL A 75 -5.68 -4.89 5.28
N ILE A 76 -5.91 -3.93 6.17
CA ILE A 76 -5.12 -2.70 6.33
C ILE A 76 -5.20 -2.18 7.78
N HIS A 77 -4.32 -1.23 8.10
CA HIS A 77 -4.31 -0.44 9.33
C HIS A 77 -4.16 -1.23 10.65
N GLY A 78 -3.67 -2.47 10.60
CA GLY A 78 -3.38 -3.24 11.82
C GLY A 78 -2.42 -2.48 12.74
N ILE A 79 -2.80 -2.27 14.00
CA ILE A 79 -2.00 -1.52 14.96
C ILE A 79 -0.88 -2.43 15.53
N PRO A 80 0.41 -2.07 15.39
CA PRO A 80 1.50 -2.86 15.94
C PRO A 80 1.49 -2.85 17.48
N GLY A 81 1.91 -3.97 18.08
CA GLY A 81 1.82 -4.18 19.53
C GLY A 81 2.58 -5.40 20.01
N LYS A 82 2.04 -6.08 21.02
CA LYS A 82 2.69 -7.25 21.65
C LYS A 82 2.54 -8.55 20.85
N ARG A 83 1.68 -8.57 19.81
CA ARG A 83 1.45 -9.74 18.97
C ARG A 83 2.75 -10.16 18.28
N LYS A 84 3.08 -11.44 18.39
CA LYS A 84 4.22 -12.05 17.72
C LYS A 84 3.79 -12.75 16.45
N LEU A 85 4.60 -12.60 15.41
CA LEU A 85 4.42 -13.29 14.13
C LEU A 85 4.61 -14.80 14.30
N ARG A 86 3.84 -15.60 13.56
CA ARG A 86 3.89 -17.06 13.55
C ARG A 86 4.28 -17.58 12.18
N ASN A 87 4.92 -18.73 12.11
CA ASN A 87 5.18 -19.37 10.82
C ASN A 87 3.86 -19.58 10.04
N GLY A 88 3.87 -19.18 8.78
CA GLY A 88 2.72 -19.25 7.86
C GLY A 88 1.80 -18.03 7.90
N ASP A 89 2.06 -17.03 8.74
CA ASP A 89 1.33 -15.75 8.69
C ASP A 89 1.64 -15.02 7.37
N ILE A 90 0.60 -14.42 6.77
CA ILE A 90 0.77 -13.32 5.81
C ILE A 90 0.86 -12.05 6.63
N VAL A 91 1.82 -11.18 6.31
CA VAL A 91 2.02 -9.91 6.99
C VAL A 91 2.16 -8.81 5.95
N SER A 92 1.20 -7.90 5.92
CA SER A 92 1.26 -6.65 5.14
C SER A 92 1.84 -5.54 6.00
N LEU A 93 2.91 -4.93 5.51
CA LEU A 93 3.64 -3.83 6.12
C LEU A 93 3.38 -2.59 5.28
N ASP A 94 2.72 -1.60 5.87
CA ASP A 94 2.28 -0.39 5.17
C ASP A 94 2.82 0.84 5.91
N LEU A 95 3.51 1.72 5.18
CA LEU A 95 4.38 2.74 5.75
C LEU A 95 4.41 4.02 4.91
N GLY A 96 3.94 5.12 5.49
CA GLY A 96 4.12 6.45 4.92
C GLY A 96 5.35 7.20 5.47
N VAL A 97 6.03 7.94 4.60
CA VAL A 97 7.16 8.83 4.95
C VAL A 97 6.85 10.26 4.53
N ASN A 98 7.23 11.22 5.38
CA ASN A 98 7.22 12.65 5.08
C ASN A 98 8.65 13.21 5.18
N LEU A 99 9.22 13.60 4.05
CA LEU A 99 10.49 14.32 3.96
C LEU A 99 10.22 15.77 3.52
N ASP A 100 10.49 16.74 4.38
CA ASP A 100 10.36 18.18 4.08
C ASP A 100 8.99 18.61 3.52
N GLY A 101 7.91 17.94 3.95
CA GLY A 101 6.54 18.20 3.49
C GLY A 101 6.14 17.42 2.24
N TYR A 102 7.01 16.54 1.74
CA TYR A 102 6.73 15.65 0.62
C TYR A 102 6.47 14.24 1.12
N TYR A 103 5.27 13.74 0.83
CA TYR A 103 4.76 12.47 1.33
C TYR A 103 4.93 11.37 0.28
N SER A 104 5.31 10.19 0.74
CA SER A 104 5.30 8.96 -0.05
C SER A 104 4.64 7.86 0.75
N ASP A 105 4.03 6.92 0.05
CA ASP A 105 3.31 5.79 0.62
C ASP A 105 3.58 4.48 -0.14
N ALA A 106 3.62 3.37 0.59
CA ALA A 106 3.84 2.05 0.02
C ALA A 106 3.66 0.92 1.05
N ALA A 107 3.31 -0.24 0.52
CA ALA A 107 3.00 -1.43 1.29
C ALA A 107 3.57 -2.71 0.67
N LEU A 108 3.97 -3.65 1.52
CA LEU A 108 4.56 -4.93 1.15
C LEU A 108 3.90 -6.07 1.95
N SER A 109 3.31 -7.05 1.27
CA SER A 109 2.93 -8.33 1.91
C SER A 109 4.04 -9.37 1.77
N VAL A 110 4.35 -10.06 2.86
CA VAL A 110 5.27 -11.21 2.89
C VAL A 110 4.71 -12.35 3.73
N VAL A 111 5.31 -13.53 3.56
CA VAL A 111 5.03 -14.71 4.39
C VAL A 111 6.11 -14.85 5.46
N VAL A 112 5.69 -15.19 6.68
CA VAL A 112 6.59 -15.57 7.77
C VAL A 112 6.98 -17.03 7.62
N GLY A 113 8.26 -17.31 7.32
CA GLY A 113 8.74 -18.69 7.15
C GLY A 113 8.09 -19.38 5.95
N ASN A 114 7.39 -20.50 6.18
CA ASN A 114 6.74 -21.27 5.12
C ASN A 114 5.22 -21.07 5.13
N ALA A 115 4.65 -20.80 3.95
CA ALA A 115 3.20 -20.81 3.71
C ALA A 115 2.78 -21.94 2.78
N ASN A 116 1.49 -22.26 2.80
CA ASN A 116 0.89 -23.12 1.78
C ASN A 116 0.80 -22.39 0.42
N GLU A 117 0.61 -23.18 -0.63
CA GLU A 117 0.51 -22.68 -2.01
C GLU A 117 -0.59 -21.62 -2.18
N GLN A 118 -1.71 -21.76 -1.46
CA GLN A 118 -2.84 -20.83 -1.53
C GLN A 118 -2.47 -19.41 -1.05
N LYS A 119 -1.69 -19.30 0.02
CA LYS A 119 -1.20 -18.02 0.54
C LYS A 119 -0.13 -17.42 -0.37
N GLN A 120 0.78 -18.24 -0.90
CA GLN A 120 1.78 -17.79 -1.88
C GLN A 120 1.10 -17.23 -3.14
N GLN A 121 0.08 -17.93 -3.65
CA GLN A 121 -0.69 -17.49 -4.80
C GLN A 121 -1.44 -16.18 -4.53
N LEU A 122 -2.00 -15.99 -3.32
CA LEU A 122 -2.65 -14.73 -2.96
C LEU A 122 -1.67 -13.55 -3.04
N LEU A 123 -0.47 -13.68 -2.47
CA LEU A 123 0.55 -12.63 -2.54
C LEU A 123 0.95 -12.33 -3.98
N GLN A 124 1.26 -13.38 -4.75
CA GLN A 124 1.64 -13.25 -6.15
C GLN A 124 0.56 -12.52 -6.96
N VAL A 125 -0.70 -12.93 -6.86
CA VAL A 125 -1.79 -12.31 -7.63
C VAL A 125 -2.03 -10.86 -7.19
N THR A 126 -1.87 -10.56 -5.90
CA THR A 126 -2.00 -9.18 -5.39
C THR A 126 -0.90 -8.27 -5.92
N GLU A 127 0.33 -8.77 -5.98
CA GLU A 127 1.46 -8.06 -6.57
C GLU A 127 1.28 -7.87 -8.09
N GLU A 128 0.86 -8.92 -8.81
CA GLU A 128 0.53 -8.84 -10.24
C GLU A 128 -0.58 -7.81 -10.52
N CYS A 129 -1.61 -7.74 -9.67
CA CYS A 129 -2.65 -6.71 -9.73
C CYS A 129 -2.05 -5.30 -9.67
N LEU A 130 -1.11 -5.05 -8.75
CA LEU A 130 -0.46 -3.74 -8.60
C LEU A 130 0.24 -3.35 -9.89
N TYR A 131 1.10 -4.23 -10.43
CA TYR A 131 1.86 -3.92 -11.64
C TYR A 131 0.98 -3.77 -12.89
N LEU A 132 -0.04 -4.61 -13.06
CA LEU A 132 -1.02 -4.46 -14.15
C LEU A 132 -1.80 -3.15 -14.04
N GLY A 133 -2.12 -2.72 -12.82
CA GLY A 133 -2.70 -1.39 -12.57
C GLY A 133 -1.75 -0.26 -12.96
N ILE A 134 -0.47 -0.35 -12.57
CA ILE A 134 0.58 0.63 -12.91
C ILE A 134 0.77 0.74 -14.43
N GLU A 135 0.73 -0.37 -15.17
CA GLU A 135 0.81 -0.39 -16.63
C GLU A 135 -0.32 0.41 -17.29
N GLN A 136 -1.52 0.41 -16.69
CA GLN A 136 -2.65 1.21 -17.15
C GLN A 136 -2.63 2.66 -16.66
N ALA A 137 -1.76 2.99 -15.70
CA ALA A 137 -1.68 4.31 -15.08
C ALA A 137 -0.91 5.33 -15.95
N VAL A 138 -1.20 5.39 -17.24
CA VAL A 138 -0.53 6.27 -18.21
C VAL A 138 -1.37 7.49 -18.56
N LYS A 139 -0.71 8.60 -18.94
CA LYS A 139 -1.40 9.82 -19.39
C LYS A 139 -2.36 9.49 -20.52
N GLY A 140 -3.62 9.91 -20.38
CA GLY A 140 -4.64 9.63 -21.39
C GLY A 140 -5.70 8.64 -20.92
N ASN A 141 -5.30 7.63 -20.16
CA ASN A 141 -6.20 6.68 -19.53
C ASN A 141 -7.02 7.36 -18.43
N ARG A 142 -7.96 6.62 -17.85
CA ARG A 142 -8.78 7.04 -16.72
C ARG A 142 -8.55 6.13 -15.53
N ILE A 143 -8.98 6.59 -14.36
CA ILE A 143 -8.95 5.77 -13.13
C ILE A 143 -9.61 4.41 -13.34
N SER A 144 -10.75 4.35 -14.04
CA SER A 144 -11.41 3.08 -14.32
C SER A 144 -10.58 2.08 -15.12
N ASP A 145 -9.63 2.53 -15.94
CA ASP A 145 -8.78 1.62 -16.71
C ASP A 145 -7.78 0.91 -15.79
N VAL A 146 -7.23 1.63 -14.81
CA VAL A 146 -6.40 1.08 -13.72
C VAL A 146 -7.23 0.11 -12.87
N SER A 147 -8.40 0.55 -12.41
CA SER A 147 -9.29 -0.27 -11.59
C SER A 147 -9.73 -1.55 -12.29
N LYS A 148 -9.99 -1.48 -13.60
CA LYS A 148 -10.40 -2.62 -14.41
C LYS A 148 -9.28 -3.67 -14.50
N ALA A 149 -8.05 -3.25 -14.75
CA ALA A 149 -6.91 -4.17 -14.83
C ALA A 149 -6.69 -4.94 -13.51
N ILE A 150 -6.77 -4.24 -12.37
CA ILE A 150 -6.68 -4.84 -11.03
C ILE A 150 -7.83 -5.84 -10.83
N GLN A 151 -9.07 -5.40 -11.05
CA GLN A 151 -10.27 -6.19 -10.79
C GLN A 151 -10.35 -7.46 -11.65
N GLU A 152 -10.08 -7.34 -12.96
CA GLU A 152 -10.16 -8.48 -13.89
C GLU A 152 -9.10 -9.53 -13.56
N HIS A 153 -7.90 -9.11 -13.14
CA HIS A 153 -6.84 -10.04 -12.74
C HIS A 153 -7.18 -10.78 -11.45
N ALA A 154 -7.63 -10.07 -10.41
CA ALA A 154 -8.07 -10.71 -9.16
C ALA A 154 -9.20 -11.73 -9.40
N TRP A 155 -10.23 -11.35 -10.17
CA TRP A 155 -11.37 -12.21 -10.49
C TRP A 155 -10.99 -13.43 -11.33
N LYS A 156 -10.06 -13.29 -12.29
CA LYS A 156 -9.54 -14.42 -13.07
C LYS A 156 -8.94 -15.50 -12.19
N HIS A 157 -8.35 -15.11 -11.06
CA HIS A 157 -7.76 -16.01 -10.06
C HIS A 157 -8.71 -16.39 -8.93
N LYS A 158 -10.00 -16.04 -9.03
CA LYS A 158 -11.06 -16.32 -8.03
C LYS A 158 -10.83 -15.66 -6.67
N TYR A 159 -10.17 -14.51 -6.68
CA TYR A 159 -10.09 -13.60 -5.53
C TYR A 159 -11.03 -12.41 -5.75
N ASP A 160 -11.27 -11.62 -4.71
CA ASP A 160 -12.04 -10.37 -4.79
C ASP A 160 -11.17 -9.18 -4.35
N VAL A 161 -11.69 -7.96 -4.52
CA VAL A 161 -11.01 -6.70 -4.20
C VAL A 161 -11.87 -5.87 -3.26
N VAL A 162 -11.26 -5.34 -2.19
CA VAL A 162 -11.96 -4.50 -1.21
C VAL A 162 -12.50 -3.23 -1.88
N ARG A 163 -13.71 -2.81 -1.45
CA ARG A 163 -14.45 -1.70 -2.09
C ARG A 163 -14.60 -0.45 -1.22
N GLN A 164 -14.44 -0.61 0.09
CA GLN A 164 -14.56 0.45 1.09
C GLN A 164 -13.29 1.31 1.20
N TYR A 165 -12.17 0.79 0.71
CA TYR A 165 -10.85 1.41 0.73
C TYR A 165 -10.24 1.37 -0.67
N CYS A 166 -9.40 2.35 -0.98
CA CYS A 166 -8.87 2.55 -2.32
C CYS A 166 -7.60 3.40 -2.27
N GLY A 167 -6.84 3.34 -3.37
CA GLY A 167 -5.75 4.27 -3.59
C GLY A 167 -6.19 5.72 -3.63
N HIS A 168 -5.20 6.60 -3.64
CA HIS A 168 -5.42 8.02 -3.49
C HIS A 168 -4.34 8.85 -4.19
N GLY A 169 -4.59 10.15 -4.35
CA GLY A 169 -3.50 11.10 -4.60
C GLY A 169 -2.59 11.18 -3.38
N VAL A 170 -1.29 11.38 -3.60
CA VAL A 170 -0.31 11.55 -2.51
C VAL A 170 0.77 12.56 -2.93
N GLY A 171 1.45 13.18 -1.97
CA GLY A 171 2.67 13.94 -2.25
C GLY A 171 2.84 15.22 -1.45
N PHE A 172 1.78 15.99 -1.21
CA PHE A 172 1.81 17.16 -0.29
C PHE A 172 1.03 16.89 1.00
N SER A 173 0.35 15.74 1.08
CA SER A 173 -0.37 15.23 2.24
C SER A 173 -0.40 13.69 2.14
N PRO A 174 -0.67 12.96 3.24
CA PRO A 174 -0.81 11.51 3.22
C PRO A 174 -1.87 11.07 2.20
N HIS A 175 -3.03 11.72 2.22
CA HIS A 175 -4.14 11.44 1.30
C HIS A 175 -4.58 12.72 0.57
N GLU A 176 -4.76 12.63 -0.74
CA GLU A 176 -5.24 13.67 -1.65
C GLU A 176 -6.21 13.09 -2.67
N GLU A 177 -6.91 13.97 -3.40
CA GLU A 177 -7.66 13.58 -4.59
C GLU A 177 -6.72 13.23 -5.76
N PRO A 178 -7.10 12.29 -6.65
CA PRO A 178 -8.36 11.54 -6.66
C PRO A 178 -8.29 10.26 -5.83
N GLN A 179 -9.45 9.73 -5.44
CA GLN A 179 -9.57 8.31 -5.09
C GLN A 179 -9.29 7.42 -6.31
N VAL A 180 -8.66 6.27 -6.08
CA VAL A 180 -8.27 5.28 -7.09
C VAL A 180 -8.76 3.89 -6.67
N PRO A 181 -10.04 3.55 -6.92
CA PRO A 181 -10.60 2.26 -6.54
C PRO A 181 -9.88 1.06 -7.18
N ASN A 182 -9.83 -0.06 -6.45
CA ASN A 182 -9.30 -1.33 -6.95
C ASN A 182 -10.34 -2.12 -7.79
N TYR A 183 -11.49 -1.50 -8.06
CA TYR A 183 -12.62 -2.07 -8.79
C TYR A 183 -13.27 -1.00 -9.68
N VAL A 184 -13.93 -1.40 -10.77
CA VAL A 184 -14.63 -0.44 -11.62
C VAL A 184 -15.83 0.14 -10.86
N ALA A 185 -15.63 1.32 -10.28
CA ALA A 185 -16.63 2.02 -9.50
C ALA A 185 -17.59 2.82 -10.39
N ASN A 186 -18.84 2.94 -9.93
CA ASN A 186 -19.77 3.93 -10.47
C ASN A 186 -19.42 5.30 -9.87
N GLY A 187 -19.22 6.33 -10.68
CA GLY A 187 -18.96 7.69 -10.18
C GLY A 187 -17.92 8.47 -10.97
N PRO A 188 -17.26 9.46 -10.35
CA PRO A 188 -16.22 10.27 -10.98
C PRO A 188 -15.10 9.38 -11.54
N ASN A 189 -14.79 9.59 -12.81
CA ASN A 189 -13.75 8.83 -13.50
C ASN A 189 -12.74 9.78 -14.16
N PRO A 190 -11.87 10.44 -13.38
CA PRO A 190 -10.97 11.45 -13.89
C PRO A 190 -9.96 10.85 -14.87
N LYS A 191 -9.60 11.64 -15.88
CA LYS A 191 -8.55 11.31 -16.84
C LYS A 191 -7.18 11.51 -16.19
N LEU A 192 -6.30 10.53 -16.31
CA LEU A 192 -4.91 10.59 -15.87
C LEU A 192 -4.13 11.64 -16.66
N LYS A 193 -3.37 12.47 -15.94
CA LYS A 193 -2.61 13.59 -16.47
C LYS A 193 -1.18 13.55 -15.94
N ALA A 194 -0.25 14.06 -16.73
CA ALA A 194 1.11 14.32 -16.26
C ALA A 194 1.09 15.21 -15.01
N GLY A 195 1.94 14.88 -14.05
CA GLY A 195 2.00 15.54 -12.74
C GLY A 195 1.10 14.92 -11.67
N MET A 196 0.21 13.97 -12.01
CA MET A 196 -0.47 13.19 -10.99
C MET A 196 0.52 12.27 -10.28
N VAL A 197 0.45 12.25 -8.95
CA VAL A 197 1.17 11.32 -8.09
C VAL A 197 0.14 10.58 -7.25
N LEU A 198 0.14 9.26 -7.34
CA LEU A 198 -0.91 8.37 -6.83
C LEU A 198 -0.29 7.24 -6.02
N ALA A 199 -0.92 6.90 -4.90
CA ALA A 199 -0.82 5.61 -4.24
C ALA A 199 -1.73 4.61 -4.95
N LEU A 200 -1.16 3.57 -5.55
CA LEU A 200 -1.93 2.42 -6.06
C LEU A 200 -1.74 1.25 -5.12
N GLU A 201 -2.83 0.79 -4.51
CA GLU A 201 -2.84 -0.10 -3.33
C GLU A 201 -3.91 -1.20 -3.47
N PRO A 202 -3.74 -2.19 -4.36
CA PRO A 202 -4.64 -3.34 -4.41
C PRO A 202 -4.67 -4.10 -3.08
N MET A 203 -5.85 -4.11 -2.47
CA MET A 203 -6.22 -4.96 -1.34
C MET A 203 -7.05 -6.13 -1.85
N VAL A 204 -6.41 -7.28 -2.05
CA VAL A 204 -7.04 -8.49 -2.59
C VAL A 204 -7.40 -9.43 -1.44
N THR A 205 -8.56 -10.05 -1.53
CA THR A 205 -9.07 -10.97 -0.51
C THR A 205 -9.33 -12.35 -1.11
N ARG A 206 -9.08 -13.38 -0.31
CA ARG A 206 -9.33 -14.77 -0.73
C ARG A 206 -10.81 -15.12 -0.85
N GLY A 207 -11.66 -14.42 -0.08
CA GLY A 207 -13.08 -14.70 0.02
C GLY A 207 -13.91 -13.50 -0.41
N THR A 208 -14.65 -12.90 0.52
CA THR A 208 -15.49 -11.73 0.24
C THR A 208 -14.68 -10.43 0.16
N TRP A 209 -15.15 -9.48 -0.65
CA TRP A 209 -14.68 -8.09 -0.65
C TRP A 209 -15.15 -7.28 0.57
N GLU A 210 -16.16 -7.79 1.28
CA GLU A 210 -16.73 -7.12 2.44
C GLU A 210 -15.75 -7.10 3.61
N VAL A 211 -15.69 -5.97 4.29
CA VAL A 211 -14.79 -5.74 5.43
C VAL A 211 -15.54 -5.24 6.65
N GLN A 212 -14.92 -5.40 7.81
CA GLN A 212 -15.39 -4.90 9.10
C GLN A 212 -14.26 -4.08 9.74
N LEU A 213 -14.62 -2.94 10.34
CA LEU A 213 -13.73 -2.18 11.20
C LEU A 213 -13.78 -2.78 12.62
N LEU A 214 -12.61 -3.01 13.23
CA LEU A 214 -12.53 -3.50 14.61
C LEU A 214 -12.77 -2.38 15.63
N GLU A 215 -12.95 -2.77 16.90
CA GLU A 215 -13.21 -1.86 18.03
C GLU A 215 -12.05 -0.91 18.36
N ASP A 216 -10.87 -1.11 17.74
CA ASP A 216 -9.73 -0.20 17.87
C ASP A 216 -9.80 1.00 16.91
N ASP A 217 -10.92 1.15 16.18
CA ASP A 217 -11.24 2.20 15.21
C ASP A 217 -10.32 2.26 13.98
N TRP A 218 -9.40 1.29 13.83
CA TRP A 218 -8.39 1.31 12.77
C TRP A 218 -8.32 0.02 12.00
N THR A 219 -8.18 -1.11 12.68
CA THR A 219 -7.88 -2.38 12.04
C THR A 219 -9.07 -2.83 11.19
N VAL A 220 -8.84 -3.02 9.90
CA VAL A 220 -9.85 -3.49 8.95
C VAL A 220 -9.62 -4.97 8.68
N VAL A 221 -10.68 -5.77 8.76
CA VAL A 221 -10.61 -7.22 8.54
C VAL A 221 -11.63 -7.67 7.49
N THR A 222 -11.34 -8.76 6.79
CA THR A 222 -12.33 -9.42 5.94
C THR A 222 -13.52 -9.90 6.77
N ALA A 223 -14.75 -9.71 6.26
CA ALA A 223 -15.97 -10.06 6.97
C ALA A 223 -16.12 -11.57 7.20
N ASP A 224 -15.55 -12.39 6.29
CA ASP A 224 -15.53 -13.85 6.38
C ASP A 224 -14.27 -14.42 7.05
N ARG A 225 -13.36 -13.55 7.50
CA ARG A 225 -12.09 -13.89 8.16
C ARG A 225 -11.13 -14.71 7.29
N ASN A 226 -11.30 -14.71 5.98
CA ASN A 226 -10.31 -15.26 5.06
C ASN A 226 -9.12 -14.29 4.87
N ASP A 227 -7.98 -14.83 4.46
CA ASP A 227 -6.75 -14.04 4.27
C ASP A 227 -6.91 -12.94 3.22
N SER A 228 -6.16 -11.85 3.41
CA SER A 228 -5.97 -10.74 2.48
C SER A 228 -4.48 -10.45 2.30
N ALA A 229 -4.13 -9.82 1.19
CA ALA A 229 -2.82 -9.26 0.93
C ALA A 229 -2.95 -7.84 0.36
N HIS A 230 -1.93 -7.03 0.59
CA HIS A 230 -1.86 -5.62 0.26
C HIS A 230 -0.44 -5.27 -0.23
N PHE A 231 -0.36 -4.80 -1.48
CA PHE A 231 0.87 -4.22 -2.03
C PHE A 231 0.55 -2.82 -2.51
N GLU A 232 1.53 -1.92 -2.44
CA GLU A 232 1.31 -0.55 -2.87
C GLU A 232 2.58 0.13 -3.37
N HIS A 233 2.44 0.91 -4.44
CA HIS A 233 3.45 1.90 -4.82
C HIS A 233 2.87 3.31 -4.94
N THR A 234 3.66 4.29 -4.50
CA THR A 234 3.55 5.66 -5.00
C THR A 234 4.12 5.73 -6.40
N ILE A 235 3.31 6.15 -7.37
CA ILE A 235 3.69 6.35 -8.76
C ILE A 235 3.51 7.80 -9.21
N ALA A 236 4.32 8.24 -10.16
CA ALA A 236 4.17 9.52 -10.85
C ALA A 236 3.90 9.32 -12.34
N ILE A 237 2.91 10.04 -12.86
CA ILE A 237 2.55 10.04 -14.27
C ILE A 237 3.26 11.20 -14.96
N PHE A 238 4.03 10.90 -16.00
CA PHE A 238 4.67 11.87 -16.88
C PHE A 238 3.95 11.91 -18.24
N ASP A 239 4.46 12.73 -19.16
CA ASP A 239 3.89 12.82 -20.50
C ASP A 239 4.11 11.56 -21.34
N ASP A 240 5.20 10.84 -21.09
CA ASP A 240 5.69 9.72 -21.90
C ASP A 240 5.78 8.38 -21.14
N ARG A 241 5.67 8.39 -19.80
CA ARG A 241 5.82 7.20 -18.97
C ARG A 241 5.12 7.34 -17.61
N THR A 242 5.12 6.24 -16.88
CA THR A 242 4.80 6.19 -15.44
C THR A 242 6.04 5.72 -14.69
N GLU A 243 6.34 6.35 -13.57
CA GLU A 243 7.54 6.07 -12.76
C GLU A 243 7.14 5.66 -11.34
N ILE A 244 7.66 4.52 -10.87
CA ILE A 244 7.53 4.10 -9.48
C ILE A 244 8.49 4.90 -8.61
N LEU A 245 7.96 5.57 -7.59
CA LEU A 245 8.74 6.43 -6.68
C LEU A 245 9.17 5.71 -5.40
N THR A 246 8.60 4.54 -5.10
CA THR A 246 8.92 3.70 -3.93
C THR A 246 9.43 2.30 -4.32
N PRO A 247 10.54 2.16 -5.09
CA PRO A 247 10.96 0.88 -5.65
C PRO A 247 11.60 -0.07 -4.60
N TYR A 248 10.80 -0.70 -3.74
CA TYR A 248 11.27 -1.67 -2.74
C TYR A 248 11.46 -3.09 -3.28
N HIS A 249 10.83 -3.44 -4.41
CA HIS A 249 10.92 -4.79 -5.01
C HIS A 249 11.94 -4.88 -6.16
N LEU A 250 12.50 -3.76 -6.63
CA LEU A 250 13.45 -3.76 -7.75
C LEU A 250 14.88 -4.01 -7.24
N SER A 251 15.38 -5.23 -7.48
CA SER A 251 16.80 -5.62 -7.46
C SER A 251 17.40 -5.55 -8.86
#